data_AF-A0A0C3PF73-F1
#
_entry.id   AF-A0A0C3PF73-F1
#
_cell.length_a   1.000
_cell.length_b   1.000
_cell.length_c   1.000
_cell.angle_alpha   90.00
_cell.angle_beta   90.00
_cell.angle_gamma   90.00
#
_symmetry.space_group_name_H-M   'P 1'
#
loop_
_entity.id
_entity.type
_entity.pdbx_description
1 polymer ?
#
loop_
_entity_poly.entity_id
_entity_poly.type
_entity_poly.pdbx_seq_one_letter_code
_entity_poly.pdbx_strand_id
1 'polypeptide(L)'
;FAFTDYRAQAQTIECCIVDIRSPPTGKITLFNAYVALSRSRGRENIRLLRSFDKQLFTQHPSEHLCDEDRRLESMDHVMEAWWDYIKSSEHTY
;
A
#
# COMPACT_ATOMS: atom_id res chain seq x y z
N PHE A 1 -15.16 -18.84 5.78
CA PHE A 1 -14.83 -17.92 6.89
C PHE A 1 -14.88 -16.49 6.38
N ALA A 2 -15.21 -15.52 7.24
CA ALA A 2 -15.17 -14.10 6.92
C ALA A 2 -14.58 -13.34 8.11
N PHE A 3 -13.80 -12.30 7.84
CA PHE A 3 -13.17 -11.43 8.82
C PHE A 3 -13.03 -10.04 8.23
N THR A 4 -12.89 -9.04 9.10
CA THR A 4 -12.65 -7.67 8.68
C THR A 4 -11.20 -7.48 8.24
N ASP A 5 -10.97 -6.44 7.44
CA ASP A 5 -9.63 -5.97 7.07
C ASP A 5 -8.73 -5.75 8.30
N TYR A 6 -9.28 -5.19 9.38
CA TYR A 6 -8.56 -5.00 10.64
C TYR A 6 -8.07 -6.33 11.24
N ARG A 7 -8.90 -7.38 11.24
CA ARG A 7 -8.52 -8.71 11.75
C ARG A 7 -7.58 -9.47 10.82
N ALA A 8 -7.63 -9.17 9.52
CA ALA A 8 -6.71 -9.73 8.52
C ALA A 8 -5.36 -9.02 8.48
N GLN A 9 -5.21 -7.88 9.16
CA GLN A 9 -3.99 -7.09 9.08
C GLN A 9 -2.77 -7.93 9.49
N ALA A 10 -1.67 -7.76 8.75
CA ALA A 10 -0.43 -8.52 8.90
C ALA A 10 -0.53 -10.03 8.60
N GLN A 11 -1.61 -10.50 7.98
CA GLN A 11 -1.72 -11.88 7.50
C GLN A 11 -1.52 -11.96 5.97
N THR A 12 -0.88 -13.05 5.53
CA THR A 12 -0.91 -13.46 4.13
C THR A 12 -1.95 -14.57 3.97
N ILE A 13 -2.90 -14.35 3.07
CA ILE A 13 -4.03 -15.23 2.79
C ILE A 13 -3.88 -15.72 1.37
N GLU A 14 -3.64 -17.03 1.22
CA GLU A 14 -3.29 -17.64 -0.05
C GLU A 14 -4.35 -17.39 -1.12
N CYS A 15 -5.63 -17.63 -0.82
CA CYS A 15 -6.75 -17.35 -1.71
C CYS A 15 -7.83 -16.55 -0.96
N CYS A 16 -8.23 -15.38 -1.47
CA CYS A 16 -9.27 -14.58 -0.82
C CYS A 16 -10.25 -13.91 -1.81
N ILE A 17 -11.46 -13.67 -1.30
CA ILE A 17 -12.46 -12.83 -1.94
C ILE A 17 -12.59 -11.56 -1.10
N VAL A 18 -12.40 -10.41 -1.72
CA VAL A 18 -12.41 -9.10 -1.06
C VAL A 18 -13.68 -8.35 -1.44
N ASP A 19 -14.40 -7.87 -0.44
CA ASP A 19 -15.55 -6.97 -0.61
C ASP A 19 -15.16 -5.55 -0.21
N ILE A 20 -15.07 -4.67 -1.21
CA ILE A 20 -14.72 -3.24 -1.05
C ILE A 20 -15.84 -2.33 -1.55
N ARG A 21 -17.09 -2.81 -1.61
CA ARG A 21 -18.23 -1.94 -1.90
C ARG A 21 -18.49 -1.02 -0.71
N SER A 22 -18.79 0.24 -0.99
CA SER A 22 -19.26 1.18 0.02
C SER A 22 -20.40 0.58 0.86
N PRO A 23 -20.28 0.54 2.19
CA PRO A 23 -21.31 0.01 3.07
C PRO A 23 -22.54 0.93 3.10
N PRO A 24 -23.71 0.43 3.52
CA PRO A 24 -24.93 1.25 3.67
C PRO A 24 -24.76 2.42 4.65
N THR A 25 -23.88 2.26 5.64
CA THR A 25 -23.49 3.27 6.63
C THR A 25 -21.98 3.32 6.75
N GLY A 26 -21.43 4.54 6.85
CA GLY A 26 -19.98 4.77 6.86
C GLY A 26 -19.36 4.83 5.46
N LYS A 27 -18.04 4.73 5.39
CA LYS A 27 -17.27 4.74 4.14
C LYS A 27 -16.13 3.74 4.23
N ILE A 28 -15.79 3.13 3.10
CA ILE A 28 -14.52 2.43 2.95
C ILE A 28 -13.48 3.47 2.56
N THR A 29 -12.36 3.48 3.28
CA THR A 29 -11.20 4.33 2.95
C THR A 29 -10.22 3.57 2.05
N LEU A 30 -9.33 4.32 1.37
CA LEU A 30 -8.24 3.73 0.61
C LEU A 30 -7.39 2.78 1.47
N PHE A 31 -7.17 3.11 2.76
CA PHE A 31 -6.41 2.25 3.67
C PHE A 31 -7.09 0.90 3.90
N ASN A 32 -8.40 0.89 4.16
CA ASN A 32 -9.13 -0.36 4.36
C ASN A 32 -9.04 -1.24 3.10
N ALA A 33 -9.22 -0.63 1.93
CA ALA A 33 -9.13 -1.32 0.66
C ALA A 33 -7.72 -1.85 0.39
N TYR A 34 -6.68 -1.04 0.63
CA TYR A 34 -5.28 -1.46 0.50
C TYR A 34 -4.95 -2.62 1.45
N VAL A 35 -5.35 -2.54 2.72
CA VAL A 35 -5.15 -3.61 3.71
C VAL A 35 -5.83 -4.90 3.24
N ALA A 36 -7.06 -4.85 2.74
CA ALA A 36 -7.75 -6.05 2.27
C ALA A 36 -7.11 -6.66 1.00
N LEU A 37 -6.70 -5.82 0.04
CA LEU A 37 -6.08 -6.28 -1.21
C LEU A 37 -4.67 -6.84 -1.00
N SER A 38 -3.90 -6.24 -0.10
CA SER A 38 -2.51 -6.66 0.22
C SER A 38 -2.42 -7.93 1.07
N ARG A 39 -3.52 -8.67 1.25
CA ARG A 39 -3.51 -9.98 1.93
C ARG A 39 -3.18 -11.13 0.99
N SER A 40 -3.46 -11.00 -0.30
CA SER A 40 -3.13 -12.06 -1.27
C SER A 40 -1.84 -11.76 -2.01
N ARG A 41 -1.21 -12.81 -2.55
CA ARG A 41 0.10 -12.74 -3.25
C ARG A 41 0.01 -12.28 -4.70
N GLY A 42 -1.17 -12.32 -5.31
CA GLY A 42 -1.29 -12.03 -6.73
C GLY A 42 -2.73 -12.05 -7.24
N ARG A 43 -2.90 -11.59 -8.48
CA ARG A 43 -4.20 -11.44 -9.13
C ARG A 43 -4.93 -12.77 -9.31
N GLU A 44 -4.17 -13.83 -9.56
CA GLU A 44 -4.65 -15.20 -9.69
C GLU A 44 -5.37 -15.69 -8.44
N ASN A 45 -4.93 -15.20 -7.28
CA ASN A 45 -5.30 -15.64 -5.94
C ASN A 45 -6.31 -14.73 -5.21
N ILE A 46 -6.68 -13.60 -5.83
CA ILE A 46 -7.64 -12.64 -5.29
C ILE A 46 -8.83 -12.45 -6.23
N ARG A 47 -10.03 -12.31 -5.68
CA ARG A 47 -11.24 -11.94 -6.42
C ARG A 47 -11.96 -10.80 -5.71
N LEU A 48 -12.56 -9.90 -6.48
CA LEU A 48 -13.46 -8.89 -5.92
C LEU A 48 -14.89 -9.44 -5.93
N LEU A 49 -15.58 -9.31 -4.80
CA LEU A 49 -16.94 -9.84 -4.67
C LEU A 49 -17.94 -9.13 -5.59
N ARG A 50 -17.72 -7.84 -5.84
CA ARG A 50 -18.62 -6.96 -6.61
C ARG A 50 -17.91 -5.68 -7.06
N SER A 51 -18.57 -4.89 -7.89
CA SER A 51 -18.09 -3.58 -8.31
C SER A 51 -17.90 -2.64 -7.11
N PHE A 52 -16.95 -1.73 -7.24
CA PHE A 52 -16.56 -0.74 -6.25
C PHE A 52 -16.45 0.64 -6.90
N ASP A 53 -16.41 1.69 -6.08
CA ASP A 53 -16.22 3.05 -6.55
C ASP A 53 -14.77 3.27 -6.99
N LYS A 54 -14.55 3.63 -8.26
CA LYS A 54 -13.21 3.90 -8.79
C LYS A 54 -12.52 5.07 -8.09
N GLN A 55 -13.29 6.04 -7.58
CA GLN A 55 -12.73 7.18 -6.86
C GLN A 55 -11.96 6.76 -5.61
N LEU A 56 -12.24 5.56 -5.08
CA LEU A 56 -11.55 4.98 -3.94
C LEU A 56 -10.03 4.88 -4.13
N PHE A 57 -9.54 4.70 -5.36
CA PHE A 57 -8.11 4.56 -5.68
C PHE A 57 -7.51 5.72 -6.47
N THR A 58 -8.32 6.72 -6.83
CA THR A 58 -7.84 7.88 -7.61
C THR A 58 -7.72 9.14 -6.78
N GLN A 59 -8.10 9.11 -5.49
CA GLN A 59 -7.90 10.21 -4.56
C GLN A 59 -6.76 9.89 -3.61
N HIS A 60 -5.84 10.85 -3.45
CA HIS A 60 -4.74 10.71 -2.51
C HIS A 60 -5.31 10.65 -1.07
N PRO A 61 -4.84 9.71 -0.22
CA PRO A 61 -5.46 9.45 1.07
C PRO A 61 -5.32 10.59 2.07
N SER A 62 -4.26 11.40 1.97
CA SER A 62 -3.98 12.52 2.86
C SER A 62 -2.87 13.41 2.30
N GLU A 63 -2.97 14.73 2.46
CA GLU A 63 -1.89 15.67 2.12
C GLU A 63 -0.63 15.40 2.94
N HIS A 64 -0.78 15.12 4.24
CA HIS A 64 0.33 14.78 5.13
C HIS A 64 1.12 13.57 4.63
N LEU A 65 0.46 12.55 4.08
CA LEU A 65 1.18 11.39 3.54
C LEU A 65 1.91 11.74 2.24
N CYS A 66 1.37 12.66 1.45
CA CYS A 66 2.04 13.12 0.24
C CYS A 66 3.32 13.89 0.59
N ASP A 67 3.26 14.72 1.64
CA ASP A 67 4.42 15.44 2.14
C ASP A 67 5.46 14.48 2.74
N GLU A 68 5.00 13.46 3.45
CA GLU A 68 5.86 12.42 4.01
C GLU A 68 6.54 11.57 2.93
N ASP A 69 5.81 11.17 1.89
CA ASP A 69 6.38 10.46 0.73
C ASP A 69 7.48 11.29 0.07
N ARG A 70 7.24 12.59 -0.18
CA ARG A 70 8.26 13.51 -0.72
C ARG A 70 9.48 13.64 0.19
N ARG A 71 9.26 13.67 1.51
CA ARG A 71 10.34 13.74 2.51
C ARG A 71 11.20 12.47 2.45
N LEU A 72 10.59 11.29 2.36
CA LEU A 72 11.27 10.01 2.26
C LEU A 72 12.05 9.88 0.94
N GLU A 73 11.47 10.29 -0.19
CA GLU A 73 12.15 10.34 -1.49
C GLU A 73 13.40 11.24 -1.45
N SER A 74 13.27 12.43 -0.84
CA SER A 74 14.42 13.32 -0.68
C SER A 74 15.53 12.70 0.19
N MET A 75 15.16 11.94 1.22
CA MET A 75 16.15 11.25 2.06
C MET A 75 16.83 10.11 1.30
N ASP A 76 16.09 9.40 0.46
CA ASP A 76 16.62 8.29 -0.35
C ASP A 76 17.70 8.81 -1.32
N HIS A 77 17.42 9.89 -2.05
CA HIS A 77 18.41 10.50 -2.96
C HIS A 77 19.68 11.00 -2.26
N VAL A 78 19.54 11.57 -1.06
CA VAL A 78 20.70 11.99 -0.26
C VAL A 78 21.53 10.79 0.16
N MET A 79 20.85 9.71 0.57
CA MET A 79 21.49 8.46 0.96
C MET A 79 22.20 7.80 -0.23
N GLU A 80 21.58 7.75 -1.41
CA GLU A 80 22.18 7.26 -2.66
C GLU A 80 23.47 8.02 -3.00
N ALA A 81 23.41 9.36 -3.00
CA ALA A 81 24.58 10.19 -3.29
C ALA A 81 25.72 9.98 -2.28
N TRP A 82 25.38 9.82 -0.99
CA TRP A 82 26.36 9.52 0.05
C TRP A 82 26.99 8.12 -0.14
N TRP A 83 26.19 7.12 -0.49
CA TRP A 83 26.68 5.77 -0.77
C TRP A 83 27.63 5.73 -1.98
N ASP A 84 27.33 6.47 -3.03
CA ASP A 84 28.19 6.54 -4.22
C ASP A 84 29.52 7.23 -3.92
N TYR A 85 29.50 8.28 -3.10
CA TYR A 85 30.72 8.91 -2.60
C TYR A 85 31.61 7.91 -1.86
N ILE A 86 31.05 7.13 -0.92
CA ILE A 86 31.81 6.13 -0.17
C ILE A 86 32.42 5.08 -1.10
N LYS A 87 31.61 4.51 -2.01
CA LYS A 87 32.10 3.50 -2.97
C LYS A 87 33.25 4.04 -3.83
N SER A 88 33.17 5.30 -4.26
CA SER A 88 34.25 5.93 -5.03
C SER A 88 35.54 6.09 -4.20
N SER A 89 35.42 6.42 -2.92
CA SER A 89 36.55 6.60 -2.01
C SER A 89 37.24 5.29 -1.61
N GLU A 90 36.49 4.18 -1.55
CA GLU A 90 37.04 2.83 -1.30
C GLU A 90 37.81 2.26 -2.50
N HIS A 91 37.46 2.63 -3.74
CA HIS A 91 38.17 2.19 -4.96
C HIS A 91 39.47 2.96 -5.23
N THR A 92 39.82 3.94 -4.39
CA THR A 92 41.01 4.78 -4.57
C THR A 92 42.20 4.31 -3.71
N TYR A 93 42.09 3.15 -3.04
CA TYR A 93 43.16 2.49 -2.26
C TYR A 93 43.49 1.09 -2.80
#